data_AF-M1E551-F1
#
_entry.id   AF-M1E551-F1
#
_cell.length_a   1.000
_cell.length_b   1.000
_cell.length_c   1.000
_cell.angle_alpha   90.00
_cell.angle_beta   90.00
_cell.angle_gamma   90.00
#
_symmetry.space_group_name_H-M   'P 1'
#
loop_
_entity.id
_entity.type
_entity.pdbx_description
1 polymer ?
#
loop_
_entity_poly.entity_id
_entity_poly.type
_entity_poly.pdbx_seq_one_letter_code
_entity_poly.pdbx_strand_id
1 'polypeptide(L)' 'MKITYDPKYNISYIKFRDSTEEVETIKISDEVNIDISPDGKIYSIELLNANEQMKILNDKLTIVGENSGKEISIAI' A
#
# COMPACT_ATOMS: atom_id res chain seq x y z
N MET A 1 2.05 10.42 -2.47
CA MET A 1 1.48 9.09 -2.20
C MET A 1 0.48 8.76 -3.30
N LYS A 2 0.53 7.54 -3.83
CA LYS A 2 -0.36 7.05 -4.88
C LYS A 2 -0.76 5.62 -4.55
N ILE A 3 -2.05 5.31 -4.63
CA ILE A 3 -2.56 3.95 -4.50
C ILE A 3 -3.07 3.52 -5.87
N THR A 4 -2.68 2.33 -6.32
CA THR A 4 -3.11 1.77 -7.61
C THR A 4 -3.45 0.30 -7.45
N TYR A 5 -4.47 -0.15 -8.16
CA TYR A 5 -4.84 -1.57 -8.23
C TYR A 5 -4.65 -2.06 -9.67
N ASP A 6 -3.91 -3.16 -9.82
CA ASP A 6 -3.77 -3.89 -11.08
C ASP A 6 -4.67 -5.15 -11.03
N PRO A 7 -5.84 -5.14 -11.70
CA PRO A 7 -6.76 -6.27 -11.69
C PRO A 7 -6.23 -7.49 -12.45
N LYS A 8 -5.25 -7.33 -13.34
CA LYS A 8 -4.70 -8.46 -14.11
C LYS A 8 -3.87 -9.38 -13.22
N TYR A 9 -3.11 -8.80 -12.30
CA TYR A 9 -2.26 -9.54 -11.38
C TYR A 9 -2.85 -9.67 -9.96
N ASN A 10 -3.97 -8.99 -9.69
CA ASN A 10 -4.59 -8.92 -8.37
C ASN A 10 -3.62 -8.38 -7.31
N ILE A 11 -3.00 -7.22 -7.62
CA ILE A 11 -2.02 -6.55 -6.76
C ILE A 11 -2.41 -5.09 -6.57
N SER A 12 -2.34 -4.61 -5.33
CA SER A 12 -2.48 -3.20 -4.97
C SER A 12 -1.15 -2.64 -4.54
N TYR A 13 -0.78 -1.48 -5.08
CA TYR A 13 0.46 -0.78 -4.77
C TYR A 13 0.13 0.47 -3.97
N ILE A 14 0.82 0.66 -2.86
CA ILE A 14 0.83 1.91 -2.09
C ILE A 14 2.21 2.52 -2.25
N LYS A 15 2.32 3.51 -3.15
CA LYS A 15 3.58 4.20 -3.44
C LYS A 15 3.68 5.49 -2.62
N PHE A 16 4.72 5.61 -1.81
CA PHE A 16 4.96 6.79 -0.98
C PHE A 16 5.82 7.83 -1.69
N ARG A 17 6.81 7.37 -2.47
CA ARG A 17 7.86 8.18 -3.10
C ARG A 17 8.13 7.70 -4.52
N ASP A 18 8.57 8.59 -5.41
CA ASP A 18 9.07 8.17 -6.72
C ASP A 18 10.48 7.59 -6.57
N SER A 19 10.75 6.44 -7.21
CA SER A 19 12.07 5.82 -7.14
C SER A 19 13.08 6.59 -7.98
N THR A 20 13.98 7.29 -7.30
CA THR A 20 15.21 7.86 -7.88
C THR A 20 16.47 7.18 -7.37
N GLU A 21 16.31 6.22 -6.45
CA GLU A 21 17.38 5.49 -5.76
C GLU A 21 17.17 3.97 -5.94
N GLU A 22 18.24 3.20 -5.80
CA GLU A 22 18.15 1.74 -5.72
C GLU A 22 17.39 1.34 -4.44
N VAL A 23 16.36 0.52 -4.61
CA VAL A 23 15.55 -0.04 -3.53
C VAL A 23 15.60 -1.56 -3.57
N GLU A 24 15.54 -2.19 -2.41
CA GLU A 24 15.38 -3.63 -2.26
C GLU A 24 13.92 -3.95 -1.94
N THR A 25 13.38 -4.99 -2.57
CA THR A 25 12.07 -5.53 -2.22
C THR A 25 12.24 -6.61 -1.16
N ILE A 26 11.72 -6.34 0.04
CA ILE A 26 11.64 -7.31 1.13
C ILE A 26 10.28 -7.99 1.10
N LYS A 27 10.28 -9.33 0.97
CA LYS A 27 9.09 -10.15 1.17
C LYS A 27 8.81 -10.27 2.67
N ILE A 28 7.69 -9.70 3.12
CA ILE A 28 7.27 -9.76 4.53
C ILE A 28 6.44 -11.03 4.77
N SER A 29 5.57 -11.38 3.83
CA SER A 29 4.74 -12.57 3.86
C SER A 29 4.39 -13.01 2.44
N ASP A 30 3.55 -14.04 2.29
CA ASP A 30 2.99 -14.41 0.98
C ASP A 30 2.03 -13.36 0.41
N GLU A 31 1.61 -12.39 1.23
CA GLU A 31 0.60 -11.38 0.90
C GLU A 31 1.17 -9.96 0.82
N VAL A 32 2.40 -9.71 1.30
CA VAL A 32 2.96 -8.36 1.43
C VAL A 32 4.43 -8.31 1.05
N ASN A 33 4.77 -7.40 0.14
CA ASN A 33 6.14 -6.97 -0.13
C ASN A 33 6.32 -5.49 0.21
N ILE A 34 7.55 -5.09 0.55
CA ILE A 34 7.92 -3.71 0.84
C ILE A 34 9.19 -3.35 0.08
N ASP A 35 9.15 -2.25 -0.68
CA ASP A 35 10.36 -1.67 -1.27
C ASP A 35 11.00 -0.69 -0.30
N ILE A 36 12.26 -0.91 0.05
CA ILE A 36 13.00 -0.11 1.03
C ILE A 36 14.39 0.27 0.51
N SER A 37 14.84 1.49 0.78
CA SER A 37 16.20 1.93 0.49
C SER A 37 17.19 1.49 1.60
N PRO A 38 18.51 1.54 1.34
CA PRO A 38 19.52 1.21 2.35
C PRO A 38 19.47 2.07 3.62
N ASP A 39 18.94 3.30 3.54
CA ASP A 39 18.73 4.19 4.69
C ASP A 39 17.39 3.95 5.41
N GLY A 40 16.65 2.90 5.02
CA GLY A 40 15.43 2.45 5.67
C GLY A 40 14.15 3.18 5.24
N LYS A 41 14.18 4.06 4.24
CA LYS A 41 12.96 4.70 3.74
C LYS A 41 12.13 3.70 2.94
N ILE A 42 10.85 3.61 3.26
CA ILE A 42 9.89 2.81 2.49
C ILE A 42 9.46 3.58 1.23
N TYR A 43 9.60 2.96 0.08
CA TYR A 43 9.18 3.53 -1.21
C TYR A 43 7.78 3.06 -1.61
N SER A 44 7.52 1.76 -1.47
CA SER A 44 6.23 1.14 -1.82
C SER A 44 5.88 0.00 -0.87
N ILE A 45 4.58 -0.30 -0.83
CA ILE A 45 4.04 -1.57 -0.33
C ILE A 45 3.26 -2.21 -1.46
N GLU A 46 3.48 -3.50 -1.70
CA GLU A 46 2.65 -4.34 -2.57
C GLU A 46 1.80 -5.26 -1.72
N LEU A 47 0.49 -5.19 -1.93
CA LEU A 47 -0.49 -6.11 -1.37
C LEU A 47 -0.82 -7.14 -2.44
N LEU A 48 -0.34 -8.37 -2.25
CA LEU A 48 -0.61 -9.51 -3.13
C LEU A 48 -1.97 -10.11 -2.77
N ASN A 49 -2.70 -10.62 -3.76
CA ASN A 49 -4.10 -11.03 -3.56
C ASN A 49 -4.97 -9.86 -3.06
N ALA A 50 -4.82 -8.71 -3.70
CA ALA A 50 -5.38 -7.45 -3.24
C ALA A 50 -6.90 -7.48 -3.09
N ASN A 51 -7.64 -8.22 -3.91
CA ASN A 51 -9.10 -8.34 -3.75
C ASN A 51 -9.51 -8.82 -2.35
N GLU A 52 -8.84 -9.81 -1.75
CA GLU A 52 -9.13 -10.28 -0.39
C GLU A 52 -8.77 -9.21 0.65
N GLN A 53 -7.61 -8.56 0.47
CA GLN A 53 -7.19 -7.48 1.35
C GLN A 53 -8.10 -6.24 1.25
N MET A 54 -8.64 -5.98 0.07
CA MET A 54 -9.54 -4.85 -0.22
C MET A 54 -11.00 -5.17 0.15
N LYS A 55 -11.42 -6.44 0.20
CA LYS A 55 -12.74 -6.83 0.76
C LYS A 55 -12.89 -6.39 2.21
N ILE A 56 -11.79 -6.35 2.97
CA ILE A 56 -11.76 -5.79 4.33
C ILE A 56 -12.11 -4.30 4.31
N LEU A 57 -11.85 -3.59 3.21
CA LEU A 57 -12.10 -2.16 3.08
C LEU A 57 -13.58 -1.80 2.85
N ASN A 58 -14.50 -2.75 2.69
CA ASN A 58 -15.93 -2.48 2.47
C ASN A 58 -16.19 -1.38 1.42
N ASP A 59 -15.53 -1.47 0.26
CA ASP A 59 -15.61 -0.52 -0.86
C ASP A 59 -15.13 0.91 -0.53
N LYS A 60 -14.35 1.09 0.54
CA LYS A 60 -13.95 2.41 1.02
C LYS A 60 -12.57 2.42 1.69
N LEU A 61 -11.69 3.29 1.21
CA LEU A 61 -10.44 3.57 1.91
C LEU A 61 -10.67 4.67 2.95
N THR A 62 -10.34 4.38 4.21
CA THR A 62 -10.49 5.32 5.32
C THR A 62 -9.14 5.64 5.96
N ILE A 63 -8.82 6.94 6.07
CA ILE A 63 -7.67 7.46 6.80
C ILE A 63 -8.18 8.01 8.12
N VAL A 64 -7.72 7.44 9.23
CA VAL A 64 -8.11 7.83 10.59
C VAL A 64 -6.95 8.55 11.26
N GLY A 65 -7.16 9.81 11.65
CA GLY A 65 -6.22 10.55 12.47
C GLY A 65 -6.35 10.12 13.92
N GLU A 66 -5.58 9.12 14.35
CA GLU A 66 -5.63 8.44 15.65
C GLU A 66 -5.88 9.38 16.85
N ASN A 67 -5.08 10.43 17.00
CA ASN A 67 -5.19 11.38 18.13
C ASN A 67 -6.37 12.36 18.02
N SER A 68 -6.92 12.56 16.82
CA SER A 68 -7.98 13.54 16.55
C SER A 68 -9.36 12.91 16.34
N GLY A 69 -9.41 11.59 16.12
CA GLY A 69 -10.62 10.88 15.69
C GLY A 69 -11.17 11.32 14.32
N LYS A 70 -10.46 12.18 13.57
CA LYS A 70 -10.91 12.64 12.26
C LYS A 70 -10.75 11.53 11.24
N GLU A 71 -11.78 11.34 10.42
CA GLU A 71 -11.78 10.36 9.34
C GLU A 71 -11.92 11.03 7.98
N ILE A 72 -11.11 10.60 7.03
CA ILE A 72 -11.23 10.93 5.61
C ILE A 72 -11.44 9.62 4.85
N SER A 73 -12.28 9.67 3.84
CA SER A 73 -13.03 8.51 3.39
C SER A 73 -13.28 8.62 1.90
N ILE A 74 -12.78 7.64 1.14
CA ILE A 74 -12.86 7.63 -0.32
C ILE A 74 -13.50 6.31 -0.75
N ALA A 75 -14.61 6.40 -1.47
CA ALA A 75 -15.21 5.23 -2.12
C ALA A 75 -14.32 4.79 -3.28
N ILE A 76 -14.08 3.48 -3.40
CA ILE A 76 -13.13 2.87 -4.36
C ILE A 76 -13.87 2.07 -5.41
#